data_AF-A0AAV2GDY6-F1
#
_entry.id   AF-A0AAV2GDY6-F1
#
_cell.length_a   1.000
_cell.length_b   1.000
_cell.length_c   1.000
_cell.angle_alpha   90.00
_cell.angle_beta   90.00
_cell.angle_gamma   90.00
#
_symmetry.space_group_name_H-M   'P 1'
#
loop_
_entity.id
_entity.type
_entity.pdbx_description
1 polymer ?
#
loop_
_entity_poly.entity_id
_entity_poly.type
_entity_poly.pdbx_seq_one_letter_code
_entity_poly.pdbx_strand_id
1 'polypeptide(L)'
;MKRTCDSSTDRLTDLPVEVIQRILVFLPIKDAAKTSVLSRKWRHQWRSIPQLVFDDGFARISRVSESESKVRNKFTMLNLYRALLVHDGPITKFVLSIPGLTPCDEIDGVVLYLSNKGLQDLTLEFYGPGYNADGYQLHSSLFSAIHLKCLTLQSCEVTQPSWFIGFSKLTDLRLEQVTLPCDFFTNFLTMCPALESLRVTDCGGYAAELEIVAPFLKSFHLNGSLKDISFKCTPRLLSLTLDVYETDMHEMVAFFASITTLQQLCISTQFMRELAAANKNVPTRLPSPLHGLEVLEIIDVALDSLELKHVFLCLITSSPNLRRLRVEIDFGQLLYLAGTTEFSSIRKLLEAEDCPGFSSRFFQHLKVFRMEASCGTQVELDLVRFILATAPLLQRIHITPACHLSFETRLKFTVEAMRYKRVSKEAQLIYDMDFDQ
;
A
#
# COMPACT_ATOMS: atom_id res chain seq x y z
N MET A 1 49.32 37.62 14.11
CA MET A 1 48.82 36.23 13.98
C MET A 1 47.31 36.23 13.95
N LYS A 2 46.73 35.33 13.14
CA LYS A 2 45.30 34.97 12.93
C LYS A 2 44.63 35.68 11.74
N ARG A 3 44.09 34.99 10.73
CA ARG A 3 44.11 33.58 10.30
C ARG A 3 43.81 33.67 8.80
N THR A 4 44.74 33.26 7.94
CA THR A 4 44.45 32.96 6.53
C THR A 4 43.60 31.71 6.51
N CYS A 5 42.29 31.87 6.35
CA CYS A 5 41.43 30.74 5.97
C CYS A 5 41.69 30.47 4.50
N ASP A 6 42.19 29.27 4.23
CA ASP A 6 42.27 28.65 2.92
C ASP A 6 40.97 28.92 2.15
N SER A 7 41.08 29.48 0.95
CA SER A 7 39.93 29.68 0.06
C SER A 7 39.53 28.33 -0.50
N SER A 8 38.84 27.51 0.31
CA SER A 8 38.03 26.43 -0.24
C SER A 8 37.01 27.11 -1.15
N THR A 9 37.23 27.05 -2.46
CA THR A 9 36.31 27.57 -3.49
C THR A 9 34.89 27.18 -3.12
N ASP A 10 34.01 28.16 -2.90
CA ASP A 10 32.63 27.90 -2.55
C ASP A 10 31.91 27.31 -3.77
N ARG A 11 31.91 25.99 -3.85
CA ARG A 11 31.40 25.24 -5.00
C ARG A 11 29.89 25.40 -5.18
N LEU A 12 29.16 25.91 -4.16
CA LEU A 12 27.72 26.11 -4.22
C LEU A 12 27.34 27.44 -4.89
N THR A 13 28.19 28.47 -4.80
CA THR A 13 27.93 29.76 -5.48
C THR A 13 28.12 29.68 -6.99
N ASP A 14 29.02 28.81 -7.47
CA ASP A 14 29.38 28.68 -8.89
C ASP A 14 28.43 27.77 -9.70
N LEU A 15 27.49 27.05 -9.07
CA LEU A 15 26.61 26.12 -9.79
C LEU A 15 25.70 26.81 -10.82
N PRO A 16 25.54 26.29 -12.04
CA PRO A 16 24.56 26.76 -13.01
C PRO A 16 23.13 26.76 -12.45
N VAL A 17 22.28 27.66 -12.94
CA VAL A 17 20.91 27.84 -12.43
C VAL A 17 20.09 26.55 -12.56
N GLU A 18 20.29 25.83 -13.66
CA GLU A 18 19.63 24.57 -13.97
C GLU A 18 19.98 23.48 -12.96
N VAL A 19 21.23 23.46 -12.49
CA VAL A 19 21.69 22.52 -11.46
C VAL A 19 21.10 22.90 -10.11
N ILE A 20 21.06 24.19 -9.76
CA ILE A 20 20.42 24.68 -8.54
C ILE A 20 18.95 24.26 -8.52
N GLN A 21 18.20 24.53 -9.59
CA GLN A 21 16.79 24.16 -9.68
C GLN A 21 16.58 22.64 -9.58
N ARG A 22 17.45 21.83 -10.19
CA ARG A 22 17.42 20.37 -10.03
C ARG A 22 17.64 19.94 -8.59
N ILE A 23 18.56 20.55 -7.87
CA ILE A 23 18.77 20.27 -6.44
C ILE A 23 17.52 20.64 -5.63
N LEU A 24 16.96 21.83 -5.87
CA LEU A 24 15.82 22.34 -5.10
C LEU A 24 14.54 21.52 -5.30
N VAL A 25 14.36 20.89 -6.46
CA VAL A 25 13.21 20.01 -6.73
C VAL A 25 13.16 18.78 -5.81
N PHE A 26 14.30 18.36 -5.25
CA PHE A 26 14.34 17.25 -4.29
C PHE A 26 14.09 17.70 -2.83
N LEU A 27 13.84 18.98 -2.58
CA LEU A 27 13.66 19.53 -1.24
C LEU A 27 12.19 19.94 -1.01
N PRO A 28 11.65 19.71 0.20
CA PRO A 28 10.43 20.37 0.63
C PRO A 28 10.53 21.89 0.51
N ILE A 29 9.40 22.57 0.28
CA ILE A 29 9.40 24.00 -0.05
C ILE A 29 10.07 24.87 1.03
N LYS A 30 9.95 24.45 2.29
CA LYS A 30 10.63 25.10 3.43
C LYS A 30 12.14 25.06 3.28
N ASP A 31 12.70 23.90 2.97
CA ASP A 31 14.14 23.72 2.88
C ASP A 31 14.69 24.31 1.59
N ALA A 32 13.93 24.23 0.49
CA ALA A 32 14.23 24.96 -0.73
C ALA A 32 14.30 26.48 -0.48
N ALA A 33 13.33 27.05 0.25
CA ALA A 33 13.33 28.47 0.61
C ALA A 33 14.49 28.85 1.55
N LYS A 34 14.91 27.97 2.47
CA LYS A 34 16.09 28.22 3.34
C LYS A 34 17.37 28.37 2.54
N THR A 35 17.52 27.71 1.39
CA THR A 35 18.72 27.89 0.54
C THR A 35 18.88 29.32 0.01
N SER A 36 17.84 30.16 0.11
CA SER A 36 17.88 31.55 -0.34
C SER A 36 18.92 32.43 0.36
N VAL A 37 19.42 32.01 1.53
CA VAL A 37 20.47 32.72 2.28
C VAL A 37 21.89 32.37 1.82
N LEU A 38 22.06 31.30 1.03
CA LEU A 38 23.37 30.83 0.59
C LEU A 38 24.08 31.86 -0.30
N SER A 39 23.36 32.43 -1.28
CA SER A 39 23.88 33.53 -2.10
C SER A 39 22.79 34.25 -2.90
N ARG A 40 23.16 35.34 -3.58
CA ARG A 40 22.26 36.07 -4.48
C ARG A 40 21.69 35.19 -5.59
N LYS A 41 22.46 34.21 -6.08
CA LYS A 41 22.04 33.30 -7.15
C LYS A 41 20.93 32.35 -6.70
N TRP A 42 20.97 31.89 -5.45
CA TRP A 42 20.01 30.95 -4.86
C TRP A 42 18.73 31.62 -4.35
N ARG A 43 18.82 32.92 -4.02
CA ARG A 43 17.77 33.68 -3.33
C ARG A 43 16.34 33.49 -3.85
N HIS A 44 16.18 33.37 -5.16
CA HIS A 44 14.88 33.33 -5.83
C HIS A 44 14.60 32.01 -6.56
N GLN A 45 15.55 31.07 -6.61
CA GLN A 45 15.42 29.87 -7.45
C GLN A 45 14.32 28.92 -7.00
N TRP A 46 14.00 28.93 -5.70
CA TRP A 46 12.92 28.12 -5.15
C TRP A 46 11.52 28.58 -5.62
N ARG A 47 11.37 29.81 -6.11
CA ARG A 47 10.07 30.37 -6.56
C ARG A 47 9.62 29.87 -7.94
N SER A 48 10.53 29.22 -8.67
CA SER A 48 10.29 28.74 -10.02
C SER A 48 10.32 27.22 -10.13
N ILE A 49 10.44 26.50 -9.01
CA ILE A 49 10.51 25.03 -9.05
C ILE A 49 9.15 24.41 -9.40
N PRO A 50 9.11 23.37 -10.24
CA PRO A 50 7.85 22.77 -10.68
C PRO A 50 7.14 21.91 -9.61
N GLN A 51 7.84 21.59 -8.51
CA GLN A 51 7.34 20.68 -7.48
C GLN A 51 7.28 21.41 -6.13
N LEU A 52 6.07 21.54 -5.59
CA LEU A 52 5.83 22.18 -4.30
C LEU A 52 5.38 21.12 -3.29
N VAL A 53 6.21 20.87 -2.28
CA VAL A 53 5.93 19.90 -1.23
C VAL A 53 5.83 20.63 0.12
N PHE A 54 4.63 20.60 0.68
CA PHE A 54 4.28 21.12 2.00
C PHE A 54 4.04 19.93 2.94
N ASP A 55 5.05 19.63 3.76
CA ASP A 55 5.09 18.46 4.66
C ASP A 55 4.97 18.87 6.14
N ASP A 56 5.11 17.91 7.07
CA ASP A 56 5.20 18.18 8.51
C ASP A 56 6.25 19.26 8.87
N GLY A 57 7.38 19.23 8.16
CA GLY A 57 8.42 20.24 8.28
C GLY A 57 7.88 21.66 8.08
N PHE A 58 6.93 21.85 7.16
CA PHE A 58 6.28 23.12 6.89
C PHE A 58 5.41 23.63 8.06
N ALA A 59 4.62 22.77 8.72
CA ALA A 59 3.81 23.19 9.87
C ALA A 59 4.67 23.66 11.07
N ARG A 60 5.84 23.05 11.25
CA ARG A 60 6.81 23.42 12.30
C ARG A 60 7.48 24.78 12.10
N ILE A 61 7.10 25.55 11.07
CA ILE A 61 7.46 26.98 10.96
C ILE A 61 6.80 27.78 12.09
N SER A 62 5.61 27.35 12.54
CA SER A 62 4.97 27.91 13.72
C SER A 62 5.65 27.39 15.00
N ARG A 63 6.00 28.28 15.92
CA ARG A 63 6.40 27.92 17.31
C ARG A 63 5.19 27.70 18.22
N VAL A 64 4.01 27.51 17.62
CA VAL A 64 2.74 27.40 18.31
C VAL A 64 2.62 25.96 18.84
N SER A 65 2.20 25.81 20.09
CA SER A 65 2.04 24.48 20.70
C SER A 65 0.95 23.67 20.00
N GLU A 66 1.07 22.33 20.05
CA GLU A 66 0.07 21.41 19.50
C GLU A 66 -1.34 21.62 20.08
N SER A 67 -1.41 22.17 21.31
CA SER A 67 -2.66 22.51 22.00
C SER A 67 -3.47 23.63 21.33
N GLU A 68 -2.89 24.39 20.39
CA GLU A 68 -3.55 25.49 19.67
C GLU A 68 -3.74 25.17 18.18
N SER A 69 -4.28 24.00 17.86
CA SER A 69 -4.43 23.47 16.50
C SER A 69 -5.08 24.45 15.51
N LYS A 70 -6.11 25.20 15.92
CA LYS A 70 -6.77 26.21 15.05
C LYS A 70 -5.85 27.36 14.66
N VAL A 71 -5.06 27.88 15.61
CA VAL A 71 -4.12 28.99 15.37
C VAL A 71 -2.99 28.51 14.46
N ARG A 72 -2.49 27.30 14.72
CA ARG A 72 -1.50 26.63 13.88
C ARG A 72 -2.01 26.48 12.45
N ASN A 73 -3.22 25.96 12.24
CA ASN A 73 -3.79 25.75 10.91
C ASN A 73 -3.93 27.07 10.15
N LYS A 74 -4.43 28.13 10.80
CA LYS A 74 -4.50 29.47 10.19
C LYS A 74 -3.12 30.01 9.78
N PHE A 75 -2.11 29.82 10.62
CA PHE A 75 -0.75 30.25 10.32
C PHE A 75 -0.12 29.42 9.18
N THR A 76 -0.34 28.10 9.18
CA THR A 76 0.09 27.21 8.10
C THR A 76 -0.53 27.63 6.78
N MET A 77 -1.85 27.87 6.75
CA MET A 77 -2.55 28.35 5.55
C MET A 77 -2.00 29.71 5.08
N LEU A 78 -1.78 30.67 5.98
CA LEU A 78 -1.19 31.96 5.63
C LEU A 78 0.19 31.81 4.97
N ASN A 79 1.05 30.93 5.48
CA ASN A 79 2.36 30.71 4.88
C ASN A 79 2.29 29.96 3.55
N LEU A 80 1.35 29.02 3.42
CA LEU A 80 1.08 28.33 2.16
C LEU A 80 0.66 29.34 1.08
N TYR A 81 -0.28 30.22 1.39
CA TYR A 81 -0.68 31.31 0.49
C TYR A 81 0.47 32.23 0.12
N ARG A 82 1.31 32.62 1.10
CA ARG A 82 2.50 33.44 0.82
C ARG A 82 3.47 32.75 -0.12
N ALA A 83 3.70 31.45 0.07
CA ALA A 83 4.55 30.67 -0.81
C ALA A 83 3.98 30.61 -2.23
N LEU A 84 2.68 30.36 -2.37
CA LEU A 84 2.00 30.35 -3.67
C LEU A 84 1.97 31.73 -4.35
N LEU A 85 1.83 32.80 -3.59
CA LEU A 85 1.77 34.17 -4.12
C LEU A 85 3.10 34.61 -4.72
N VAL A 86 4.23 34.20 -4.12
CA VAL A 86 5.56 34.53 -4.64
C VAL A 86 6.08 33.53 -5.67
N HIS A 87 5.31 32.46 -5.93
CA HIS A 87 5.65 31.44 -6.92
C HIS A 87 5.33 31.92 -8.33
N ASP A 88 6.36 32.00 -9.17
CA ASP A 88 6.27 32.49 -10.55
C ASP A 88 6.50 31.40 -11.60
N GLY A 89 6.89 30.20 -11.17
CA GLY A 89 7.08 29.04 -12.04
C GLY A 89 5.82 28.22 -12.34
N PRO A 90 5.94 27.21 -13.22
CA PRO A 90 4.90 26.19 -13.36
C PRO A 90 4.73 25.41 -12.04
N ILE A 91 3.56 24.80 -11.84
CA ILE A 91 3.31 23.89 -10.72
C ILE A 91 2.78 22.59 -11.31
N THR A 92 3.69 21.65 -11.55
CA THR A 92 3.34 20.33 -12.11
C THR A 92 3.08 19.30 -11.01
N LYS A 93 3.67 19.48 -9.83
CA LYS A 93 3.45 18.64 -8.66
C LYS A 93 3.15 19.50 -7.44
N PHE A 94 2.09 19.16 -6.72
CA PHE A 94 1.71 19.80 -5.47
C PHE A 94 1.38 18.74 -4.43
N VAL A 95 2.04 18.80 -3.27
CA VAL A 95 1.81 17.91 -2.14
C VAL A 95 1.48 18.75 -0.92
N LEU A 96 0.32 18.51 -0.34
CA LEU A 96 -0.10 19.05 0.95
C LEU A 96 -0.34 17.88 1.89
N SER A 97 0.64 17.57 2.72
CA SER A 97 0.60 16.48 3.71
C SER A 97 1.11 17.02 5.04
N ILE A 98 0.21 17.56 5.84
CA ILE A 98 0.55 18.25 7.08
C ILE A 98 -0.23 17.62 8.23
N PRO A 99 0.44 16.85 9.11
CA PRO A 99 -0.21 16.27 10.29
C PRO A 99 -0.96 17.30 11.13
N GLY A 100 -2.22 16.99 11.44
CA GLY A 100 -3.12 17.84 12.20
C GLY A 100 -3.65 19.09 11.45
N LEU A 101 -3.36 19.24 10.15
CA LEU A 101 -4.05 20.23 9.31
C LEU A 101 -5.45 19.69 9.01
N THR A 102 -6.45 20.36 9.57
CA THR A 102 -7.85 20.09 9.27
C THR A 102 -8.24 20.83 7.98
N PRO A 103 -9.12 20.25 7.16
CA PRO A 103 -9.66 20.97 6.01
C PRO A 103 -10.37 22.27 6.42
N CYS A 104 -10.36 23.25 5.52
CA CYS A 104 -11.01 24.55 5.68
C CYS A 104 -11.29 25.18 4.31
N ASP A 105 -12.23 26.13 4.25
CA ASP A 105 -12.64 26.80 3.00
C ASP A 105 -11.46 27.45 2.27
N GLU A 106 -10.42 27.86 3.01
CA GLU A 106 -9.21 28.38 2.42
C GLU A 106 -8.46 27.37 1.52
N ILE A 107 -8.65 26.07 1.68
CA ILE A 107 -8.05 25.07 0.80
C ILE A 107 -8.71 25.11 -0.59
N ASP A 108 -9.98 25.47 -0.68
CA ASP A 108 -10.71 25.55 -1.96
C ASP A 108 -10.07 26.57 -2.90
N GLY A 109 -9.65 27.71 -2.35
CA GLY A 109 -8.91 28.74 -3.09
C GLY A 109 -7.58 28.22 -3.63
N VAL A 110 -6.90 27.35 -2.89
CA VAL A 110 -5.66 26.69 -3.32
C VAL A 110 -5.95 25.69 -4.44
N VAL A 111 -6.96 24.83 -4.27
CA VAL A 111 -7.35 23.84 -5.29
C VAL A 111 -7.78 24.53 -6.59
N LEU A 112 -8.53 25.64 -6.51
CA LEU A 112 -8.91 26.46 -7.66
C LEU A 112 -7.72 27.11 -8.36
N TYR A 113 -6.75 27.61 -7.59
CA TYR A 113 -5.53 28.17 -8.15
C TYR A 113 -4.71 27.10 -8.90
N LEU A 114 -4.58 25.91 -8.31
CA LEU A 114 -3.77 24.82 -8.85
C LEU A 114 -4.37 24.17 -10.09
N SER A 115 -5.70 24.05 -10.16
CA SER A 115 -6.37 23.39 -11.30
C SER A 115 -6.06 24.06 -12.64
N ASN A 116 -5.72 25.35 -12.63
CA ASN A 116 -5.39 26.14 -13.81
C ASN A 116 -3.87 26.17 -14.15
N LYS A 117 -3.02 25.45 -13.41
CA LYS A 117 -1.54 25.53 -13.54
C LYS A 117 -0.89 24.40 -14.33
N GLY A 118 -1.68 23.52 -14.95
CA GLY A 118 -1.15 22.35 -15.68
C GLY A 118 -0.65 21.25 -14.75
N LEU A 119 -1.32 21.09 -13.60
CA LEU A 119 -0.99 20.12 -12.56
C LEU A 119 -1.01 18.69 -13.11
N GLN A 120 0.03 17.92 -12.79
CA GLN A 120 0.18 16.51 -13.19
C GLN A 120 0.15 15.56 -12.00
N ASP A 121 0.58 16.01 -10.82
CA ASP A 121 0.64 15.21 -9.60
C ASP A 121 0.08 16.03 -8.44
N LEU A 122 -1.00 15.55 -7.84
CA LEU A 122 -1.66 16.18 -6.69
C LEU A 122 -1.77 15.20 -5.54
N THR A 123 -1.31 15.62 -4.37
CA THR A 123 -1.52 14.95 -3.09
C THR A 123 -2.16 15.92 -2.11
N LEU A 124 -3.35 15.58 -1.61
CA LEU A 124 -4.04 16.28 -0.52
C LEU A 124 -4.31 15.29 0.60
N GLU A 125 -3.60 15.44 1.71
CA GLU A 125 -3.72 14.58 2.88
C GLU A 125 -4.13 15.41 4.09
N PHE A 126 -5.32 15.11 4.60
CA PHE A 126 -5.91 15.80 5.75
C PHE A 126 -5.94 14.86 6.96
N TYR A 127 -5.52 15.36 8.12
CA TYR A 127 -5.43 14.57 9.34
C TYR A 127 -6.33 15.21 10.40
N GLY A 128 -7.63 14.93 10.30
CA GLY A 128 -8.68 15.44 11.18
C GLY A 128 -9.09 14.43 12.27
N PRO A 129 -9.74 14.88 13.36
CA PRO A 129 -10.14 14.00 14.46
C PRO A 129 -11.34 13.13 14.07
N GLY A 130 -11.06 11.93 13.55
CA GLY A 130 -11.96 10.77 13.55
C GLY A 130 -13.16 10.81 12.59
N TYR A 131 -13.65 9.61 12.29
CA TYR A 131 -14.70 9.19 11.35
C TYR A 131 -16.07 9.94 11.39
N ASN A 132 -16.22 11.01 12.17
CA ASN A 132 -17.51 11.67 12.45
C ASN A 132 -17.53 13.21 12.31
N ALA A 133 -16.47 13.84 11.76
CA ALA A 133 -16.55 15.25 11.37
C ALA A 133 -17.04 15.33 9.92
N ASP A 134 -18.09 16.13 9.68
CA ASP A 134 -18.67 16.39 8.35
C ASP A 134 -17.56 16.44 7.28
N GLY A 135 -17.58 15.46 6.37
CA GLY A 135 -16.49 15.23 5.43
C GLY A 135 -16.20 16.50 4.63
N TYR A 136 -14.92 16.90 4.57
CA TYR A 136 -14.54 18.03 3.74
C TYR A 136 -14.87 17.76 2.29
N GLN A 137 -15.81 18.52 1.75
CA GLN A 137 -16.16 18.41 0.34
C GLN A 137 -15.06 19.00 -0.53
N LEU A 138 -14.44 18.15 -1.33
CA LEU A 138 -13.37 18.54 -2.21
C LEU A 138 -13.90 19.51 -3.27
N HIS A 139 -13.27 20.68 -3.37
CA HIS A 139 -13.73 21.71 -4.29
C HIS A 139 -13.74 21.24 -5.75
N SER A 140 -14.88 21.46 -6.42
CA SER A 140 -15.15 20.95 -7.78
C SER A 140 -14.14 21.39 -8.84
N SER A 141 -13.40 22.48 -8.61
CA SER A 141 -12.37 22.94 -9.56
C SER A 141 -11.26 21.92 -9.80
N LEU A 142 -11.04 20.96 -8.89
CA LEU A 142 -10.08 19.88 -9.09
C LEU A 142 -10.36 19.10 -10.39
N PHE A 143 -11.64 18.87 -10.70
CA PHE A 143 -12.08 18.13 -11.88
C PHE A 143 -11.79 18.87 -13.20
N SER A 144 -11.32 20.13 -13.13
CA SER A 144 -10.81 20.88 -14.29
C SER A 144 -9.32 20.59 -14.60
N ALA A 145 -8.61 19.87 -13.73
CA ALA A 145 -7.19 19.58 -13.90
C ALA A 145 -6.94 18.43 -14.90
N ILE A 146 -7.17 18.69 -16.19
CA ILE A 146 -7.12 17.71 -17.29
C ILE A 146 -5.73 17.07 -17.54
N HIS A 147 -4.68 17.62 -16.94
CA HIS A 147 -3.31 17.15 -17.08
C HIS A 147 -2.88 16.18 -15.97
N LEU A 148 -3.75 15.91 -14.99
CA LEU A 148 -3.46 15.01 -13.88
C LEU A 148 -3.11 13.60 -14.36
N LYS A 149 -2.01 13.09 -13.82
CA LYS A 149 -1.50 11.73 -13.97
C LYS A 149 -1.57 10.96 -12.66
N CYS A 150 -1.25 11.64 -11.56
CA CYS A 150 -1.29 11.09 -10.21
C CYS A 150 -2.23 11.92 -9.34
N LEU A 151 -3.17 11.26 -8.67
CA LEU A 151 -4.08 11.88 -7.71
C LEU A 151 -4.08 11.04 -6.42
N THR A 152 -3.70 11.68 -5.31
CA THR A 152 -3.77 11.11 -3.96
C THR A 152 -4.66 11.99 -3.11
N LEU A 153 -5.72 11.41 -2.56
CA LEU A 153 -6.66 12.09 -1.67
C LEU A 153 -6.81 11.29 -0.39
N GLN A 154 -6.73 11.98 0.75
CA GLN A 154 -6.98 11.37 2.05
C GLN A 154 -7.94 12.21 2.90
N SER A 155 -8.90 11.54 3.53
CA SER A 155 -9.86 12.13 4.48
C SER A 155 -10.67 13.30 3.92
N CYS A 156 -11.31 13.09 2.76
CA CYS A 156 -12.21 14.06 2.12
C CYS A 156 -13.45 13.38 1.52
N GLU A 157 -14.44 14.17 1.11
CA GLU A 157 -15.61 13.73 0.35
C GLU A 157 -15.47 14.15 -1.12
N VAL A 158 -15.69 13.21 -2.03
CA VAL A 158 -15.61 13.44 -3.47
C VAL A 158 -17.02 13.43 -4.05
N THR A 159 -17.47 14.59 -4.53
CA THR A 159 -18.72 14.72 -5.29
C THR A 159 -18.39 15.00 -6.75
N GLN A 160 -18.82 14.12 -7.65
CA GLN A 160 -18.59 14.28 -9.08
C GLN A 160 -19.45 15.43 -9.65
N PRO A 161 -18.85 16.48 -10.24
CA PRO A 161 -19.62 17.52 -10.91
C PRO A 161 -20.23 17.00 -12.21
N SER A 162 -21.42 17.49 -12.57
CA SER A 162 -22.13 17.06 -13.79
C SER A 162 -21.42 17.40 -15.10
N TRP A 163 -20.56 18.42 -15.09
CA TRP A 163 -19.76 18.86 -16.23
C TRP A 163 -18.43 18.11 -16.36
N PHE A 164 -18.08 17.26 -15.40
CA PHE A 164 -16.83 16.52 -15.43
C PHE A 164 -16.80 15.60 -16.65
N ILE A 165 -15.75 15.70 -17.45
CA ILE A 165 -15.56 14.90 -18.67
C ILE A 165 -14.55 13.77 -18.51
N GLY A 166 -13.90 13.67 -17.34
CA GLY A 166 -12.94 12.63 -17.02
C GLY A 166 -11.49 13.07 -16.95
N PHE A 167 -10.67 12.27 -16.28
CA PHE A 167 -9.22 12.43 -16.24
C PHE A 167 -8.55 11.52 -17.28
N SER A 168 -8.46 12.00 -18.52
CA SER A 168 -7.92 11.23 -19.65
C SER A 168 -6.45 10.78 -19.51
N LYS A 169 -5.67 11.44 -18.64
CA LYS A 169 -4.23 11.17 -18.44
C LYS A 169 -3.91 10.52 -17.09
N LEU A 170 -4.92 10.28 -16.25
CA LEU A 170 -4.72 9.74 -14.92
C LEU A 170 -4.26 8.28 -15.02
N THR A 171 -3.06 8.01 -14.51
CA THR A 171 -2.45 6.68 -14.46
C THR A 171 -2.51 6.09 -13.05
N ASP A 172 -2.49 6.95 -12.02
CA ASP A 172 -2.39 6.55 -10.62
C ASP A 172 -3.43 7.28 -9.78
N LEU A 173 -4.33 6.52 -9.16
CA LEU A 173 -5.35 7.03 -8.24
C LEU A 173 -5.19 6.34 -6.87
N ARG A 174 -5.03 7.15 -5.82
CA ARG A 174 -4.93 6.70 -4.43
C ARG A 174 -5.95 7.45 -3.58
N LEU A 175 -6.79 6.69 -2.90
CA LEU A 175 -7.88 7.19 -2.09
C LEU A 175 -7.78 6.51 -0.72
N GLU A 176 -7.71 7.31 0.33
CA GLU A 176 -7.60 6.83 1.71
C GLU A 176 -8.62 7.54 2.61
N GLN A 177 -9.50 6.80 3.27
CA GLN A 177 -10.54 7.39 4.13
C GLN A 177 -11.41 8.42 3.39
N VAL A 178 -11.70 8.18 2.11
CA VAL A 178 -12.49 9.07 1.26
C VAL A 178 -13.94 8.60 1.20
N THR A 179 -14.88 9.54 1.32
CA THR A 179 -16.30 9.28 1.02
C THR A 179 -16.51 9.42 -0.49
N LEU A 180 -16.84 8.31 -1.13
CA LEU A 180 -17.02 8.17 -2.59
C LEU A 180 -18.50 8.12 -2.96
N PRO A 181 -18.86 8.54 -4.19
CA PRO A 181 -20.22 8.37 -4.68
C PRO A 181 -20.55 6.88 -4.92
N CYS A 182 -21.83 6.53 -4.78
CA CYS A 182 -22.30 5.14 -4.90
C CYS A 182 -21.87 4.45 -6.21
N ASP A 183 -21.83 5.21 -7.31
CA ASP A 183 -21.50 4.76 -8.67
C ASP A 183 -20.02 4.99 -9.04
N PHE A 184 -19.14 5.21 -8.07
CA PHE A 184 -17.72 5.51 -8.33
C PHE A 184 -17.04 4.48 -9.25
N PHE A 185 -17.17 3.18 -8.94
CA PHE A 185 -16.48 2.13 -9.70
C PHE A 185 -17.06 1.92 -11.11
N THR A 186 -18.34 2.18 -11.30
CA THR A 186 -19.04 1.99 -12.58
C THR A 186 -18.99 3.21 -13.48
N ASN A 187 -19.00 4.42 -12.92
CA ASN A 187 -19.07 5.68 -13.65
C ASN A 187 -17.71 6.38 -13.66
N PHE A 188 -17.17 6.74 -12.50
CA PHE A 188 -15.94 7.54 -12.40
C PHE A 188 -14.72 6.85 -13.03
N LEU A 189 -14.57 5.53 -12.86
CA LEU A 189 -13.45 4.80 -13.47
C LEU A 189 -13.50 4.77 -15.01
N THR A 190 -14.69 4.76 -15.61
CA THR A 190 -14.83 4.81 -17.08
C THR A 190 -14.37 6.14 -17.65
N MET A 191 -14.42 7.19 -16.84
CA MET A 191 -13.94 8.54 -17.17
C MET A 191 -12.41 8.67 -17.01
N CYS A 192 -11.72 7.62 -16.54
CA CYS A 192 -10.27 7.57 -16.35
C CYS A 192 -9.64 6.45 -17.21
N PRO A 193 -9.68 6.54 -18.55
CA PRO A 193 -9.33 5.42 -19.44
C PRO A 193 -7.85 5.02 -19.41
N ALA A 194 -6.95 5.89 -18.92
CA ALA A 194 -5.51 5.62 -18.85
C ALA A 194 -5.06 5.01 -17.50
N LEU A 195 -6.01 4.71 -16.59
CA LEU A 195 -5.71 4.29 -15.23
C LEU A 195 -4.95 2.95 -15.20
N GLU A 196 -3.76 2.96 -14.62
CA GLU A 196 -2.88 1.80 -14.50
C GLU A 196 -2.84 1.26 -13.06
N SER A 197 -2.99 2.13 -12.06
CA SER A 197 -2.97 1.77 -10.64
C SER A 197 -4.11 2.44 -9.87
N LEU A 198 -4.92 1.64 -9.18
CA LEU A 198 -5.98 2.09 -8.29
C LEU A 198 -5.77 1.54 -6.88
N ARG A 199 -5.71 2.43 -5.90
CA ARG A 199 -5.64 2.10 -4.47
C ARG A 199 -6.79 2.78 -3.74
N VAL A 200 -7.61 1.99 -3.06
CA VAL A 200 -8.73 2.43 -2.24
C VAL A 200 -8.56 1.82 -0.86
N THR A 201 -8.44 2.64 0.18
CA THR A 201 -8.17 2.21 1.55
C THR A 201 -9.14 2.90 2.50
N ASP A 202 -9.85 2.16 3.35
CA ASP A 202 -10.82 2.66 4.34
C ASP A 202 -11.84 3.66 3.79
N CYS A 203 -12.19 3.55 2.51
CA CYS A 203 -13.15 4.45 1.86
C CYS A 203 -14.59 4.00 2.12
N GLY A 204 -15.54 4.95 2.06
CA GLY A 204 -16.98 4.69 2.25
C GLY A 204 -17.85 5.28 1.14
N GLY A 205 -19.17 5.10 1.24
CA GLY A 205 -20.16 5.73 0.35
C GLY A 205 -20.37 5.05 -1.01
N TYR A 206 -19.46 4.19 -1.47
CA TYR A 206 -19.60 3.43 -2.71
C TYR A 206 -20.51 2.20 -2.53
N ALA A 207 -21.10 1.70 -3.64
CA ALA A 207 -21.85 0.45 -3.62
C ALA A 207 -20.92 -0.74 -3.34
N ALA A 208 -21.27 -1.61 -2.39
CA ALA A 208 -20.40 -2.73 -2.00
C ALA A 208 -20.23 -3.82 -3.08
N GLU A 209 -21.05 -3.79 -4.14
CA GLU A 209 -20.88 -4.60 -5.35
C GLU A 209 -20.01 -3.83 -6.35
N LEU A 210 -18.78 -4.30 -6.54
CA LEU A 210 -17.77 -3.62 -7.35
C LEU A 210 -17.74 -4.22 -8.76
N GLU A 211 -18.18 -3.43 -9.74
CA GLU A 211 -17.94 -3.72 -11.15
C GLU A 211 -16.82 -2.79 -11.67
N ILE A 212 -15.64 -3.36 -11.87
CA ILE A 212 -14.45 -2.59 -12.28
C ILE A 212 -14.27 -2.72 -13.79
N VAL A 213 -14.42 -1.59 -14.49
CA VAL A 213 -14.21 -1.46 -15.93
C VAL A 213 -13.01 -0.55 -16.20
N ALA A 214 -11.83 -1.14 -16.36
CA ALA A 214 -10.59 -0.38 -16.54
C ALA A 214 -9.58 -1.12 -17.47
N PRO A 215 -9.52 -0.79 -18.77
CA PRO A 215 -8.79 -1.57 -19.77
C PRO A 215 -7.26 -1.56 -19.64
N PHE A 216 -6.71 -0.53 -18.98
CA PHE A 216 -5.27 -0.38 -18.77
C PHE A 216 -4.82 -0.68 -17.34
N LEU A 217 -5.74 -1.10 -16.47
CA LEU A 217 -5.45 -1.34 -15.06
C LEU A 217 -4.48 -2.51 -14.92
N LYS A 218 -3.35 -2.25 -14.24
CA LYS A 218 -2.28 -3.21 -13.94
C LYS A 218 -2.30 -3.62 -12.48
N SER A 219 -2.66 -2.69 -11.58
CA SER A 219 -2.68 -2.92 -10.14
C SER A 219 -3.98 -2.42 -9.52
N PHE A 220 -4.62 -3.26 -8.73
CA PHE A 220 -5.79 -2.90 -7.91
C PHE A 220 -5.52 -3.26 -6.45
N HIS A 221 -5.71 -2.29 -5.55
CA HIS A 221 -5.66 -2.48 -4.10
C HIS A 221 -6.95 -1.96 -3.49
N LEU A 222 -7.62 -2.84 -2.74
CA LEU A 222 -8.79 -2.49 -1.95
C LEU A 222 -8.54 -2.91 -0.50
N ASN A 223 -8.65 -1.94 0.40
CA ASN A 223 -8.79 -2.15 1.83
C ASN A 223 -10.10 -1.51 2.30
N GLY A 224 -11.01 -2.29 2.90
CA GLY A 224 -12.33 -1.78 3.31
C GLY A 224 -13.45 -2.83 3.31
N SER A 225 -14.65 -2.44 2.86
CA SER A 225 -15.84 -3.31 2.75
C SER A 225 -16.06 -3.77 1.30
N LEU A 226 -16.43 -5.04 1.10
CA LEU A 226 -16.65 -5.64 -0.22
C LEU A 226 -17.76 -6.70 -0.16
N LYS A 227 -18.85 -6.55 -0.90
CA LYS A 227 -19.83 -7.66 -1.06
C LYS A 227 -19.46 -8.59 -2.19
N ASP A 228 -19.25 -8.03 -3.38
CA ASP A 228 -18.86 -8.77 -4.57
C ASP A 228 -17.91 -7.93 -5.42
N ILE A 229 -17.06 -8.59 -6.20
CA ILE A 229 -16.11 -7.94 -7.10
C ILE A 229 -16.03 -8.66 -8.44
N SER A 230 -16.27 -7.90 -9.51
CA SER A 230 -16.14 -8.37 -10.88
C SER A 230 -15.21 -7.47 -11.68
N PHE A 231 -14.33 -8.11 -12.43
CA PHE A 231 -13.37 -7.45 -13.31
C PHE A 231 -13.83 -7.62 -14.75
N LYS A 232 -14.36 -6.56 -15.35
CA LYS A 232 -14.80 -6.56 -16.76
C LYS A 232 -13.85 -5.73 -17.61
N CYS A 233 -13.46 -6.28 -18.75
CA CYS A 233 -12.59 -5.59 -19.71
C CYS A 233 -11.25 -5.10 -19.10
N THR A 234 -10.66 -5.85 -18.16
CA THR A 234 -9.40 -5.53 -17.47
C THR A 234 -8.28 -6.54 -17.81
N PRO A 235 -7.92 -6.74 -19.11
CA PRO A 235 -7.03 -7.82 -19.53
C PRO A 235 -5.57 -7.65 -19.08
N ARG A 236 -5.22 -6.49 -18.52
CA ARG A 236 -3.86 -6.13 -18.10
C ARG A 236 -3.64 -6.21 -16.60
N LEU A 237 -4.62 -6.69 -15.83
CA LEU A 237 -4.49 -6.78 -14.38
C LEU A 237 -3.42 -7.82 -14.02
N LEU A 238 -2.35 -7.35 -13.38
CA LEU A 238 -1.21 -8.18 -12.96
C LEU A 238 -1.11 -8.29 -11.44
N SER A 239 -1.53 -7.27 -10.70
CA SER A 239 -1.46 -7.22 -9.24
C SER A 239 -2.83 -6.93 -8.63
N LEU A 240 -3.22 -7.75 -7.66
CA LEU A 240 -4.49 -7.62 -6.94
C LEU A 240 -4.21 -7.73 -5.44
N THR A 241 -4.64 -6.75 -4.66
CA THR A 241 -4.60 -6.77 -3.20
C THR A 241 -6.01 -6.55 -2.65
N LEU A 242 -6.49 -7.50 -1.86
CA LEU A 242 -7.81 -7.44 -1.21
C LEU A 242 -7.62 -7.64 0.29
N ASP A 243 -7.79 -6.56 1.03
CA ASP A 243 -7.68 -6.51 2.48
C ASP A 243 -9.01 -6.08 3.10
N VAL A 244 -9.89 -7.04 3.32
CA VAL A 244 -11.31 -6.74 3.53
C VAL A 244 -11.73 -7.11 4.93
N TYR A 245 -12.44 -6.22 5.62
CA TYR A 245 -12.90 -6.46 7.01
C TYR A 245 -14.36 -6.96 7.08
N GLU A 246 -15.19 -6.63 6.08
CA GLU A 246 -16.59 -7.06 5.97
C GLU A 246 -16.89 -7.54 4.55
N THR A 247 -17.37 -8.78 4.40
CA THR A 247 -17.87 -9.26 3.11
C THR A 247 -19.10 -10.17 3.19
N ASP A 248 -19.78 -10.30 2.05
CA ASP A 248 -20.81 -11.33 1.81
C ASP A 248 -20.56 -11.94 0.42
N MET A 249 -19.36 -12.51 0.23
CA MET A 249 -18.96 -13.08 -1.06
C MET A 249 -19.81 -14.31 -1.37
N HIS A 250 -20.44 -14.34 -2.54
CA HIS A 250 -21.33 -15.45 -2.91
C HIS A 250 -20.62 -16.60 -3.64
N GLU A 251 -19.49 -16.37 -4.35
CA GLU A 251 -18.88 -17.43 -5.16
C GLU A 251 -17.35 -17.27 -5.42
N MET A 252 -16.53 -18.01 -4.66
CA MET A 252 -15.05 -18.05 -4.80
C MET A 252 -14.57 -18.46 -6.20
N VAL A 253 -15.24 -19.44 -6.82
CA VAL A 253 -14.82 -20.00 -8.11
C VAL A 253 -14.99 -18.99 -9.24
N ALA A 254 -16.12 -18.28 -9.28
CA ALA A 254 -16.39 -17.25 -10.26
C ALA A 254 -15.37 -16.11 -10.17
N PHE A 255 -15.03 -15.69 -8.93
CA PHE A 255 -13.99 -14.70 -8.68
C PHE A 255 -12.64 -15.10 -9.31
N PHE A 256 -12.11 -16.28 -8.97
CA PHE A 256 -10.81 -16.72 -9.50
C PHE A 256 -10.82 -17.00 -11.01
N ALA A 257 -11.96 -17.38 -11.58
CA ALA A 257 -12.12 -17.54 -13.02
C ALA A 257 -11.94 -16.22 -13.79
N SER A 258 -12.24 -15.07 -13.16
CA SER A 258 -12.11 -13.75 -13.78
C SER A 258 -10.69 -13.19 -13.80
N ILE A 259 -9.77 -13.71 -12.96
CA ILE A 259 -8.43 -13.15 -12.72
C ILE A 259 -7.27 -14.09 -13.12
N THR A 260 -7.47 -14.89 -14.17
CA THR A 260 -6.49 -15.93 -14.57
C THR A 260 -5.13 -15.40 -15.06
N THR A 261 -5.03 -14.12 -15.43
CA THR A 261 -3.80 -13.46 -15.91
C THR A 261 -2.92 -12.88 -14.80
N LEU A 262 -3.37 -12.96 -13.55
CA LEU A 262 -2.75 -12.31 -12.41
C LEU A 262 -1.36 -12.87 -12.10
N GLN A 263 -0.40 -11.99 -11.82
CA GLN A 263 0.98 -12.33 -11.41
C GLN A 263 1.20 -12.21 -9.91
N GLN A 264 0.51 -11.29 -9.25
CA GLN A 264 0.61 -11.04 -7.83
C GLN A 264 -0.78 -10.98 -7.20
N LEU A 265 -0.99 -11.78 -6.16
CA LEU A 265 -2.20 -11.80 -5.35
C LEU A 265 -1.82 -11.57 -3.90
N CYS A 266 -2.41 -10.56 -3.28
CA CYS A 266 -2.35 -10.31 -1.85
C CYS A 266 -3.78 -10.38 -1.28
N ILE A 267 -3.99 -11.21 -0.27
CA ILE A 267 -5.30 -11.38 0.37
C ILE A 267 -5.17 -11.39 1.89
N SER A 268 -6.12 -10.80 2.61
CA SER A 268 -6.17 -10.90 4.07
C SER A 268 -6.80 -12.22 4.54
N THR A 269 -6.52 -12.60 5.79
CA THR A 269 -7.18 -13.76 6.42
C THR A 269 -8.68 -13.59 6.51
N GLN A 270 -9.15 -12.37 6.77
CA GLN A 270 -10.58 -12.13 6.81
C GLN A 270 -11.21 -12.44 5.45
N PHE A 271 -10.59 -12.02 4.34
CA PHE A 271 -11.06 -12.42 3.01
C PHE A 271 -11.06 -13.94 2.82
N MET A 272 -10.04 -14.66 3.32
CA MET A 272 -10.04 -16.13 3.28
C MET A 272 -11.16 -16.77 4.10
N ARG A 273 -11.51 -16.21 5.28
CA ARG A 273 -12.62 -16.72 6.13
C ARG A 273 -13.93 -16.66 5.36
N GLU A 274 -14.11 -15.57 4.63
CA GLU A 274 -15.32 -15.29 3.86
C GLU A 274 -15.43 -16.18 2.63
N LEU A 275 -14.32 -16.39 1.92
CA LEU A 275 -14.26 -17.40 0.86
C LEU A 275 -14.59 -18.80 1.38
N ALA A 276 -14.17 -19.12 2.60
CA ALA A 276 -14.50 -20.39 3.22
C ALA A 276 -15.97 -20.48 3.64
N ALA A 277 -16.55 -19.41 4.20
CA ALA A 277 -17.95 -19.33 4.59
C ALA A 277 -18.90 -19.44 3.38
N ALA A 278 -18.54 -18.83 2.26
CA ALA A 278 -19.29 -18.88 1.01
C ALA A 278 -19.41 -20.31 0.43
N ASN A 279 -18.48 -21.21 0.76
CA ASN A 279 -18.41 -22.54 0.17
C ASN A 279 -18.62 -23.63 1.22
N LYS A 280 -19.72 -24.39 1.13
CA LYS A 280 -19.97 -25.56 2.00
C LYS A 280 -18.80 -26.54 2.03
N ASN A 281 -18.04 -26.66 0.93
CA ASN A 281 -16.80 -27.42 0.83
C ASN A 281 -15.81 -26.67 -0.05
N VAL A 282 -14.71 -26.18 0.53
CA VAL A 282 -13.61 -25.56 -0.22
C VAL A 282 -12.97 -26.62 -1.14
N PRO A 283 -12.85 -26.37 -2.45
CA PRO A 283 -12.25 -27.36 -3.36
C PRO A 283 -10.76 -27.52 -3.05
N THR A 284 -10.21 -28.71 -3.31
CA THR A 284 -8.77 -28.96 -3.14
C THR A 284 -7.91 -28.24 -4.18
N ARG A 285 -8.48 -27.93 -5.34
CA ARG A 285 -7.91 -27.11 -6.43
C ARG A 285 -9.01 -26.31 -7.11
N LEU A 286 -8.69 -25.09 -7.51
CA LEU A 286 -9.54 -24.25 -8.35
C LEU A 286 -9.73 -24.91 -9.73
N PRO A 287 -10.92 -24.81 -10.34
CA PRO A 287 -11.18 -25.34 -11.68
C PRO A 287 -10.26 -24.76 -12.75
N SER A 288 -9.98 -23.45 -12.67
CA SER A 288 -9.01 -22.75 -13.49
C SER A 288 -7.73 -22.47 -12.69
N PRO A 289 -6.62 -23.20 -12.91
CA PRO A 289 -5.35 -22.93 -12.24
C PRO A 289 -4.80 -21.54 -12.57
N LEU A 290 -4.23 -20.89 -11.56
CA LEU A 290 -3.62 -19.56 -11.63
C LEU A 290 -2.20 -19.66 -12.21
N HIS A 291 -2.10 -20.02 -13.49
CA HIS A 291 -0.80 -20.23 -14.15
C HIS A 291 0.09 -18.99 -14.20
N GLY A 292 -0.50 -17.80 -14.21
CA GLY A 292 0.24 -16.54 -14.20
C GLY A 292 0.83 -16.18 -12.83
N LEU A 293 0.33 -16.77 -11.74
CA LEU A 293 0.63 -16.30 -10.39
C LEU A 293 2.06 -16.66 -9.97
N GLU A 294 2.89 -15.64 -9.79
CA GLU A 294 4.28 -15.76 -9.33
C GLU A 294 4.45 -15.34 -7.86
N VAL A 295 3.60 -14.46 -7.36
CA VAL A 295 3.65 -13.91 -6.00
C VAL A 295 2.31 -14.09 -5.31
N LEU A 296 2.32 -14.78 -4.17
CA LEU A 296 1.18 -14.90 -3.27
C LEU A 296 1.58 -14.29 -1.93
N GLU A 297 0.82 -13.30 -1.49
CA GLU A 297 0.95 -12.68 -0.19
C GLU A 297 -0.34 -12.92 0.59
N ILE A 298 -0.19 -13.30 1.85
CA ILE A 298 -1.31 -13.46 2.76
C ILE A 298 -1.00 -12.62 3.98
N ILE A 299 -1.88 -11.65 4.25
CA ILE A 299 -1.74 -10.70 5.34
C ILE A 299 -2.69 -11.05 6.48
N ASP A 300 -2.34 -10.60 7.68
CA ASP A 300 -3.07 -10.84 8.91
C ASP A 300 -3.37 -12.31 9.20
N VAL A 301 -2.38 -13.17 8.97
CA VAL A 301 -2.52 -14.64 8.98
C VAL A 301 -2.85 -15.17 10.37
N ALA A 302 -4.09 -15.67 10.51
CA ALA A 302 -4.51 -16.55 11.59
C ALA A 302 -4.87 -17.92 10.99
N LEU A 303 -4.01 -18.93 11.14
CA LEU A 303 -4.27 -20.31 10.68
C LEU A 303 -4.76 -21.20 11.81
N ASP A 304 -5.68 -20.69 12.61
CA ASP A 304 -6.29 -21.40 13.72
C ASP A 304 -7.35 -22.40 13.21
N SER A 305 -8.20 -21.97 12.28
CA SER A 305 -9.34 -22.75 11.79
C SER A 305 -8.97 -23.80 10.73
N LEU A 306 -9.78 -24.85 10.62
CA LEU A 306 -9.60 -25.90 9.61
C LEU A 306 -9.94 -25.39 8.21
N GLU A 307 -10.94 -24.52 8.12
CA GLU A 307 -11.45 -23.96 6.87
C GLU A 307 -10.41 -23.05 6.20
N LEU A 308 -9.72 -22.21 6.98
CA LEU A 308 -8.65 -21.35 6.49
C LEU A 308 -7.47 -22.15 5.95
N LYS A 309 -7.15 -23.28 6.59
CA LYS A 309 -6.13 -24.23 6.09
C LYS A 309 -6.53 -24.79 4.72
N HIS A 310 -7.82 -25.10 4.49
CA HIS A 310 -8.27 -25.58 3.18
C HIS A 310 -8.19 -24.51 2.10
N VAL A 311 -8.57 -23.26 2.39
CA VAL A 311 -8.44 -22.14 1.43
C VAL A 311 -6.97 -21.90 1.08
N PHE A 312 -6.10 -21.86 2.09
CA PHE A 312 -4.66 -21.74 1.89
C PHE A 312 -4.12 -22.87 1.00
N LEU A 313 -4.47 -24.13 1.32
CA LEU A 313 -4.07 -25.28 0.51
C LEU A 313 -4.60 -25.18 -0.93
N CYS A 314 -5.85 -24.79 -1.12
CA CYS A 314 -6.45 -24.60 -2.44
C CYS A 314 -5.69 -23.56 -3.28
N LEU A 315 -5.29 -22.43 -2.68
CA LEU A 315 -4.55 -21.39 -3.39
C LEU A 315 -3.16 -21.86 -3.80
N ILE A 316 -2.43 -22.52 -2.90
CA ILE A 316 -1.08 -23.02 -3.23
C ILE A 316 -1.13 -24.18 -4.23
N THR A 317 -2.14 -25.08 -4.15
CA THR A 317 -2.30 -26.21 -5.07
C THR A 317 -2.67 -25.73 -6.48
N SER A 318 -3.34 -24.58 -6.58
CA SER A 318 -3.83 -23.98 -7.82
C SER A 318 -2.83 -23.00 -8.44
N SER A 319 -1.68 -22.77 -7.81
CA SER A 319 -0.65 -21.81 -8.23
C SER A 319 0.68 -22.51 -8.60
N PRO A 320 0.73 -23.22 -9.75
CA PRO A 320 1.86 -24.10 -10.08
C PRO A 320 3.20 -23.39 -10.33
N ASN A 321 3.16 -22.11 -10.69
CA ASN A 321 4.33 -21.31 -11.03
C ASN A 321 4.76 -20.34 -9.92
N LEU A 322 4.26 -20.55 -8.70
CA LEU A 322 4.53 -19.67 -7.56
C LEU A 322 6.04 -19.59 -7.26
N ARG A 323 6.58 -18.37 -7.23
CA ARG A 323 8.00 -18.09 -6.99
C ARG A 323 8.26 -17.44 -5.65
N ARG A 324 7.32 -16.64 -5.16
CA ARG A 324 7.39 -15.97 -3.87
C ARG A 324 6.12 -16.19 -3.08
N LEU A 325 6.28 -16.58 -1.82
CA LEU A 325 5.20 -16.69 -0.85
C LEU A 325 5.54 -15.78 0.33
N ARG A 326 4.67 -14.82 0.64
CA ARG A 326 4.77 -13.96 1.83
C ARG A 326 3.58 -14.25 2.74
N VAL A 327 3.86 -14.40 4.04
CA VAL A 327 2.89 -14.65 5.09
C VAL A 327 3.18 -13.63 6.18
N GLU A 328 2.27 -12.70 6.40
CA GLU A 328 2.34 -11.70 7.47
C GLU A 328 1.33 -12.09 8.55
N ILE A 329 1.78 -12.22 9.79
CA ILE A 329 0.98 -12.73 10.91
C ILE A 329 0.33 -11.58 11.67
N ASP A 330 -0.96 -11.69 11.97
CA ASP A 330 -1.69 -10.66 12.72
C ASP A 330 -1.27 -10.65 14.20
N PHE A 331 -0.83 -9.49 14.66
CA PHE A 331 -0.44 -9.21 16.04
C PHE A 331 -1.63 -9.02 16.98
N GLY A 332 -2.75 -8.48 16.47
CA GLY A 332 -3.92 -8.09 17.25
C GLY A 332 -4.66 -9.30 17.84
N GLN A 333 -4.75 -10.40 17.09
CA GLN A 333 -5.43 -11.62 17.55
C GLN A 333 -4.61 -12.47 18.53
N LEU A 334 -3.28 -12.37 18.56
CA LEU A 334 -2.44 -13.18 19.46
C LEU A 334 -2.48 -12.70 20.92
N LEU A 335 -2.90 -11.47 21.20
CA LEU A 335 -3.21 -11.01 22.57
C LEU A 335 -4.49 -11.67 23.14
N TYR A 336 -5.36 -12.23 22.28
CA TYR A 336 -6.59 -12.93 22.69
C TYR A 336 -6.45 -14.46 22.67
N LEU A 337 -5.55 -15.01 21.86
CA LEU A 337 -5.41 -16.46 21.64
C LEU A 337 -4.18 -17.06 22.34
N ALA A 338 -3.94 -16.68 23.59
CA ALA A 338 -3.12 -17.45 24.50
C ALA A 338 -3.83 -18.78 24.83
N GLY A 339 -3.83 -19.71 23.88
CA GLY A 339 -4.40 -21.04 24.01
C GLY A 339 -5.19 -21.46 22.77
N THR A 340 -4.81 -22.61 22.20
CA THR A 340 -5.42 -23.29 21.04
C THR A 340 -5.00 -22.67 19.69
N THR A 341 -4.53 -23.40 18.68
CA THR A 341 -4.86 -24.74 18.18
C THR A 341 -3.64 -25.40 17.49
N GLU A 342 -3.60 -26.73 17.48
CA GLU A 342 -2.57 -27.51 16.82
C GLU A 342 -2.64 -27.42 15.28
N PHE A 343 -1.47 -27.40 14.62
CA PHE A 343 -1.32 -27.63 13.18
C PHE A 343 -1.44 -29.12 12.78
N SER A 344 -1.90 -29.99 13.70
CA SER A 344 -2.02 -31.43 13.51
C SER A 344 -2.93 -31.81 12.32
N SER A 345 -3.81 -30.91 11.88
CA SER A 345 -4.68 -31.14 10.71
C SER A 345 -4.00 -30.95 9.35
N ILE A 346 -2.98 -30.08 9.20
CA ILE A 346 -2.18 -30.07 7.96
C ILE A 346 -1.34 -31.35 7.92
N ARG A 347 -0.80 -31.76 9.07
CA ARG A 347 -0.13 -33.04 9.19
C ARG A 347 -1.05 -34.20 8.80
N LYS A 348 -2.31 -34.25 9.25
CA LYS A 348 -3.31 -35.27 8.87
C LYS A 348 -3.87 -35.12 7.43
N LEU A 349 -3.94 -33.92 6.86
CA LEU A 349 -4.27 -33.69 5.44
C LEU A 349 -3.12 -34.09 4.51
N LEU A 350 -1.87 -33.96 4.99
CA LEU A 350 -0.64 -34.40 4.30
C LEU A 350 -0.31 -35.88 4.58
N GLU A 351 -0.71 -36.40 5.75
CA GLU A 351 -0.65 -37.80 6.21
C GLU A 351 -1.96 -38.56 5.87
N ALA A 352 -2.77 -38.03 4.95
CA ALA A 352 -3.66 -38.87 4.16
C ALA A 352 -2.76 -39.74 3.26
N GLU A 353 -2.13 -40.73 3.90
CA GLU A 353 -0.95 -41.50 3.53
C GLU A 353 -1.19 -42.52 2.40
N ASP A 354 -2.27 -42.42 1.62
CA ASP A 354 -2.59 -43.39 0.57
C ASP A 354 -2.65 -42.80 -0.85
N CYS A 355 -2.04 -41.63 -1.09
CA CYS A 355 -1.82 -41.11 -2.45
C CYS A 355 -0.31 -41.03 -2.79
N PRO A 356 0.26 -42.03 -3.52
CA PRO A 356 1.61 -41.93 -4.02
C PRO A 356 1.70 -40.76 -5.03
N GLY A 357 2.37 -39.67 -4.65
CA GLY A 357 2.64 -38.50 -5.52
C GLY A 357 2.22 -37.13 -4.98
N PHE A 358 1.65 -37.03 -3.77
CA PHE A 358 1.15 -35.75 -3.23
C PHE A 358 2.29 -34.81 -2.76
N SER A 359 3.32 -35.34 -2.09
CA SER A 359 4.45 -34.54 -1.58
C SER A 359 5.41 -34.04 -2.66
N SER A 360 5.39 -34.61 -3.87
CA SER A 360 6.38 -34.32 -4.92
C SER A 360 5.99 -33.20 -5.89
N ARG A 361 4.87 -32.50 -5.67
CA ARG A 361 4.33 -31.52 -6.63
C ARG A 361 4.12 -30.10 -6.10
N PHE A 362 4.26 -29.86 -4.80
CA PHE A 362 4.13 -28.51 -4.24
C PHE A 362 5.38 -27.67 -4.55
N PHE A 363 5.20 -26.35 -4.63
CA PHE A 363 6.27 -25.36 -4.64
C PHE A 363 7.46 -25.65 -5.57
N GLN A 364 7.20 -26.25 -6.74
CA GLN A 364 8.24 -26.64 -7.69
C GLN A 364 9.10 -25.47 -8.15
N HIS A 365 8.53 -24.26 -8.15
CA HIS A 365 9.17 -23.04 -8.60
C HIS A 365 9.43 -22.02 -7.48
N LEU A 366 9.12 -22.37 -6.22
CA LEU A 366 9.22 -21.45 -5.10
C LEU A 366 10.69 -21.17 -4.80
N LYS A 367 11.09 -19.89 -4.87
CA LYS A 367 12.45 -19.43 -4.62
C LYS A 367 12.59 -18.69 -3.30
N VAL A 368 11.55 -17.95 -2.90
CA VAL A 368 11.57 -17.10 -1.71
C VAL A 368 10.33 -17.35 -0.87
N PHE A 369 10.54 -17.62 0.41
CA PHE A 369 9.48 -17.60 1.42
C PHE A 369 9.78 -16.48 2.42
N ARG A 370 8.78 -15.66 2.74
CA ARG A 370 8.87 -14.61 3.77
C ARG A 370 7.78 -14.82 4.80
N MET A 371 8.17 -14.80 6.07
CA MET A 371 7.27 -14.81 7.21
C MET A 371 7.54 -13.56 8.03
N GLU A 372 6.53 -12.71 8.21
CA GLU A 372 6.65 -11.43 8.93
C GLU A 372 5.80 -11.47 10.20
N ALA A 373 6.23 -10.71 11.20
CA ALA A 373 5.62 -10.67 12.53
C ALA A 373 5.48 -12.05 13.22
N SER A 374 6.46 -12.94 13.02
CA SER A 374 6.47 -14.29 13.60
C SER A 374 6.49 -14.27 15.13
N CYS A 375 5.54 -14.99 15.75
CA CYS A 375 5.44 -15.16 17.20
C CYS A 375 6.09 -16.46 17.70
N GLY A 376 6.50 -17.32 16.77
CA GLY A 376 7.22 -18.55 17.03
C GLY A 376 6.34 -19.70 17.52
N THR A 377 5.07 -19.70 17.10
CA THR A 377 4.12 -20.76 17.43
C THR A 377 4.48 -22.08 16.74
N GLN A 378 3.97 -23.22 17.26
CA GLN A 378 4.16 -24.53 16.61
C GLN A 378 3.58 -24.56 15.19
N VAL A 379 2.50 -23.81 14.97
CA VAL A 379 1.83 -23.59 13.69
C VAL A 379 2.80 -22.99 12.66
N GLU A 380 3.50 -21.93 13.03
CA GLU A 380 4.51 -21.28 12.18
C GLU A 380 5.68 -22.22 11.88
N LEU A 381 6.16 -22.94 12.89
CA LEU A 381 7.24 -23.91 12.76
C LEU A 381 6.87 -25.06 11.81
N ASP A 382 5.65 -25.58 11.91
CA ASP A 382 5.15 -26.63 11.03
C ASP A 382 5.01 -26.15 9.59
N LEU A 383 4.60 -24.89 9.37
CA LEU A 383 4.58 -24.27 8.04
C LEU A 383 5.99 -24.11 7.46
N VAL A 384 6.95 -23.63 8.25
CA VAL A 384 8.37 -23.53 7.85
C VAL A 384 8.92 -24.90 7.49
N ARG A 385 8.65 -25.91 8.33
CA ARG A 385 9.05 -27.30 8.11
C ARG A 385 8.43 -27.85 6.81
N PHE A 386 7.16 -27.59 6.57
CA PHE A 386 6.45 -28.00 5.37
C PHE A 386 7.09 -27.41 4.11
N ILE A 387 7.36 -26.11 4.09
CA ILE A 387 7.99 -25.43 2.95
C ILE A 387 9.40 -25.97 2.69
N LEU A 388 10.21 -26.14 3.74
CA LEU A 388 11.55 -26.72 3.64
C LEU A 388 11.54 -28.15 3.08
N ALA A 389 10.50 -28.92 3.40
CA ALA A 389 10.33 -30.30 2.95
C ALA A 389 9.74 -30.43 1.54
N THR A 390 9.17 -29.37 0.97
CA THR A 390 8.41 -29.45 -0.29
C THR A 390 8.90 -28.54 -1.41
N ALA A 391 9.76 -27.56 -1.14
CA ALA A 391 10.27 -26.61 -2.14
C ALA A 391 11.72 -26.94 -2.58
N PRO A 392 11.92 -27.62 -3.72
CA PRO A 392 13.25 -28.05 -4.17
C PRO A 392 14.14 -26.92 -4.72
N LEU A 393 13.54 -25.83 -5.23
CA LEU A 393 14.25 -24.67 -5.78
C LEU A 393 14.34 -23.48 -4.80
N LEU A 394 14.05 -23.72 -3.53
CA LEU A 394 14.03 -22.67 -2.52
C LEU A 394 15.44 -22.09 -2.30
N GLN A 395 15.56 -20.78 -2.40
CA GLN A 395 16.84 -20.07 -2.24
C GLN A 395 16.92 -19.36 -0.90
N ARG A 396 15.83 -18.70 -0.48
CA ARG A 396 15.80 -17.91 0.75
C ARG A 396 14.51 -18.10 1.51
N ILE A 397 14.63 -18.28 2.82
CA ILE A 397 13.58 -18.08 3.79
C ILE A 397 13.96 -16.87 4.62
N HIS A 398 13.10 -15.86 4.67
CA HIS A 398 13.23 -14.73 5.58
C HIS A 398 12.17 -14.83 6.65
N ILE A 399 12.57 -14.75 7.90
CA ILE A 399 11.65 -14.71 9.03
C ILE A 399 11.97 -13.48 9.86
N THR A 400 10.99 -12.57 9.95
CA THR A 400 11.07 -11.36 10.74
C THR A 400 10.22 -11.57 12.00
N PRO A 401 10.83 -11.62 13.20
CA PRO A 401 10.09 -11.81 14.44
C PRO A 401 9.20 -10.63 14.77
N ALA A 402 8.15 -10.91 15.53
CA ALA A 402 7.35 -9.90 16.20
C ALA A 402 8.21 -9.05 17.16
N CYS A 403 8.02 -7.71 17.10
CA CYS A 403 8.84 -6.75 17.83
C CYS A 403 8.82 -6.91 19.36
N HIS A 404 7.74 -7.47 19.94
CA HIS A 404 7.59 -7.67 21.38
C HIS A 404 8.21 -8.98 21.90
N LEU A 405 8.61 -9.91 21.03
CA LEU A 405 9.14 -11.20 21.49
C LEU A 405 10.47 -11.02 22.24
N SER A 406 10.60 -11.74 23.36
CA SER A 406 11.87 -11.83 24.08
C SER A 406 12.96 -12.44 23.20
N PHE A 407 14.22 -12.04 23.44
CA PHE A 407 15.39 -12.62 22.76
C PHE A 407 15.44 -14.15 22.91
N GLU A 408 15.07 -14.68 24.08
CA GLU A 408 15.05 -16.13 24.34
C GLU A 408 14.03 -16.86 23.45
N THR A 409 12.82 -16.29 23.29
CA THR A 409 11.77 -16.87 22.44
C THR A 409 12.20 -16.87 20.97
N ARG A 410 12.77 -15.75 20.49
CA ARG A 410 13.31 -15.63 19.13
C ARG A 410 14.41 -16.64 18.86
N LEU A 411 15.33 -16.82 19.83
CA LEU A 411 16.43 -17.77 19.73
C LEU A 411 15.92 -19.21 19.69
N LYS A 412 14.95 -19.59 20.55
CA LYS A 412 14.35 -20.93 20.56
C LYS A 412 13.75 -21.28 19.19
N PHE A 413 12.94 -20.39 18.65
CA PHE A 413 12.33 -20.57 17.33
C PHE A 413 13.40 -20.72 16.23
N THR A 414 14.41 -19.84 16.22
CA THR A 414 15.48 -19.87 15.22
C THR A 414 16.27 -21.18 15.29
N VAL A 415 16.63 -21.63 16.49
CA VAL A 415 17.34 -22.90 16.71
C VAL A 415 16.52 -24.09 16.23
N GLU A 416 15.20 -24.07 16.47
CA GLU A 416 14.32 -25.14 16.02
C GLU A 416 14.17 -25.18 14.50
N ALA A 417 13.89 -24.04 13.87
CA ALA A 417 13.77 -23.92 12.41
C ALA A 417 15.06 -24.34 11.69
N MET A 418 16.23 -24.07 12.28
CA MET A 418 17.54 -24.48 11.73
C MET A 418 17.76 -26.00 11.75
N ARG A 419 17.06 -26.76 12.59
CA ARG A 419 17.19 -28.23 12.67
C ARG A 419 16.42 -28.96 11.57
N TYR A 420 15.49 -28.29 10.89
CA TYR A 420 14.67 -28.95 9.88
C TYR A 420 15.46 -29.30 8.62
N LYS A 421 15.20 -30.51 8.11
CA LYS A 421 15.77 -30.98 6.84
C LYS A 421 15.23 -30.15 5.69
N ARG A 422 16.11 -29.81 4.75
CA ARG A 422 15.80 -29.00 3.57
C ARG A 422 15.94 -29.87 2.33
N VAL A 423 14.95 -29.83 1.44
CA VAL A 423 15.04 -30.49 0.13
C VAL A 423 15.98 -29.70 -0.80
N SER A 424 15.89 -28.37 -0.78
CA SER A 424 16.84 -27.51 -1.47
C SER A 424 18.16 -27.44 -0.70
N LYS A 425 19.27 -27.68 -1.42
CA LYS A 425 20.63 -27.51 -0.90
C LYS A 425 21.08 -26.05 -0.84
N GLU A 426 20.42 -25.18 -1.62
CA GLU A 426 20.76 -23.75 -1.71
C GLU A 426 19.95 -22.90 -0.71
N ALA A 427 18.92 -23.47 -0.09
CA ALA A 427 18.04 -22.75 0.82
C ALA A 427 18.79 -22.18 2.03
N GLN A 428 18.85 -20.85 2.12
CA GLN A 428 19.35 -20.11 3.27
C GLN A 428 18.17 -19.69 4.15
N LEU A 429 18.28 -19.95 5.46
CA LEU A 429 17.36 -19.43 6.47
C LEU A 429 17.97 -18.14 7.03
N ILE A 430 17.30 -17.03 6.82
CA ILE A 430 17.66 -15.70 7.32
C ILE A 430 16.60 -15.35 8.36
N TYR A 431 17.06 -15.06 9.57
CA TYR A 431 16.20 -14.64 10.66
C TYR A 431 16.66 -13.25 11.09
N ASP A 432 15.78 -12.26 11.00
CA ASP A 432 16.13 -10.88 11.32
C ASP A 432 16.22 -10.74 12.85
N MET A 433 17.45 -10.63 13.34
CA MET A 433 17.73 -10.40 14.76
C MET A 433 17.90 -8.91 15.07
N ASP A 434 17.70 -8.03 14.08
CA ASP A 434 18.04 -6.62 14.18
C ASP A 434 17.16 -5.90 15.21
N PHE A 435 17.85 -5.11 16.01
CA PHE A 435 17.34 -4.27 17.07
C PHE A 435 17.07 -2.88 16.48
N ASP A 436 15.83 -2.41 16.51
CA ASP A 436 15.63 -0.97 16.69
C ASP A 436 15.75 -0.70 18.21
N GLN A 437 16.90 -0.14 18.60
CA GLN A 437 17.15 0.43 19.92
C GLN A 437 16.49 1.81 20.04
#